data_AF-A0A4R3JWD0-F1
#
_entry.id   AF-A0A4R3JWD0-F1
#
_cell.length_a   1.000
_cell.length_b   1.000
_cell.length_c   1.000
_cell.angle_alpha   90.00
_cell.angle_beta   90.00
_cell.angle_gamma   90.00
#
_symmetry.space_group_name_H-M   'P 1'
#
loop_
_entity.id
_entity.type
_entity.pdbx_description
1 polymer ?
#
loop_
_entity_poly.entity_id
_entity_poly.type
_entity_poly.pdbx_seq_one_letter_code
_entity_poly.pdbx_strand_id
1 'polypeptide(L)'
;MSAKTAKAGSAKIKYTDEPLGEIEVIPDFLPSPAELAFREEGVKITLALSKKSIEFFKSEASKHHTQYQRMIRRLLDAYVEAQAEAPRRGSRTDKRRAP
;
A
#
# COMPACT_ATOMS: atom_id res chain seq x y z
N MET A 1 -17.72 46.91 0.31
CA MET A 1 -16.74 46.19 -0.53
C MET A 1 -15.37 46.24 0.12
N SER A 2 -14.57 45.22 -0.15
CA SER A 2 -13.13 45.08 0.12
C SER A 2 -12.75 44.30 1.38
N ALA A 3 -12.72 42.98 1.18
CA ALA A 3 -11.90 42.05 1.93
C ALA A 3 -10.41 42.43 1.76
N LYS A 4 -9.65 42.40 2.85
CA LYS A 4 -8.19 42.49 2.82
C LYS A 4 -7.61 41.14 3.20
N THR A 5 -7.23 40.38 2.18
CA THR A 5 -6.40 39.18 2.27
C THR A 5 -5.07 39.50 2.95
N ALA A 6 -4.77 38.82 4.07
CA ALA A 6 -3.45 38.88 4.70
C ALA A 6 -2.63 37.66 4.30
N LYS A 7 -1.49 37.95 3.66
CA LYS A 7 -0.47 37.05 3.13
C LYS A 7 0.21 36.27 4.27
N ALA A 8 0.18 34.93 4.23
CA ALA A 8 0.94 34.08 5.14
C ALA A 8 2.45 34.19 4.81
N GLY A 9 3.20 34.81 5.72
CA GLY A 9 4.65 34.97 5.61
C GLY A 9 5.38 33.78 6.21
N SER A 10 6.40 33.27 5.48
CA SER A 10 7.36 32.27 5.94
C SER A 10 8.25 32.86 7.06
N ALA A 11 7.77 32.85 8.30
CA ALA A 11 8.61 33.18 9.44
C ALA A 11 9.68 32.08 9.60
N LYS A 12 10.97 32.45 9.50
CA LYS A 12 12.07 31.53 9.78
C LYS A 12 12.05 31.22 11.28
N ILE A 13 11.84 29.95 11.62
CA ILE A 13 11.90 29.47 13.01
C ILE A 13 13.33 29.70 13.51
N LYS A 14 13.47 30.49 14.58
CA LYS A 14 14.74 30.69 15.29
C LYS A 14 14.71 29.73 16.48
N TYR A 15 15.55 28.71 16.43
CA TYR A 15 15.73 27.78 17.54
C TYR A 15 16.69 28.41 18.55
N THR A 16 16.38 28.24 19.83
CA THR A 16 17.21 28.61 20.98
C THR A 16 17.57 27.34 21.75
N ASP A 17 18.77 27.28 22.33
CA ASP A 17 19.29 26.12 23.06
C ASP A 17 18.61 25.97 24.43
N GLU A 18 17.31 25.72 24.42
CA GLU A 18 16.51 25.48 25.62
C GLU A 18 16.78 24.07 26.17
N PRO A 19 16.70 23.88 27.50
CA PRO A 19 16.91 22.58 28.10
C PRO A 19 15.85 21.59 27.60
N LEU A 20 16.30 20.56 26.90
CA LEU A 20 15.51 19.37 26.57
C LEU A 20 15.03 18.78 27.91
N GLY A 21 13.72 18.64 28.11
CA GLY A 21 13.10 18.25 29.37
C GLY A 21 13.48 16.83 29.84
N GLU A 22 12.52 16.05 30.32
CA GLU A 22 12.80 14.66 30.69
C GLU A 22 13.09 13.83 29.43
N ILE A 23 14.32 13.37 29.27
CA ILE A 23 14.78 12.61 28.11
C ILE A 23 14.60 11.12 28.42
N GLU A 24 13.76 10.44 27.65
CA GLU A 24 13.62 8.99 27.70
C GLU A 24 14.43 8.36 26.55
N VAL A 25 15.37 7.48 26.88
CA VAL A 25 16.21 6.80 25.87
C VAL A 25 15.42 5.63 25.31
N ILE A 26 14.91 5.79 24.08
CA ILE A 26 14.22 4.71 23.37
C ILE A 26 15.27 3.92 22.56
N PRO A 27 15.31 2.58 22.66
CA PRO A 27 16.15 1.77 21.78
C PRO A 27 15.76 1.99 20.32
N ASP A 28 16.72 1.89 19.40
CA ASP A 28 16.42 2.01 17.97
C ASP A 28 15.50 0.87 17.51
N PHE A 29 14.26 1.21 17.18
CA PHE A 29 13.21 0.30 16.73
C PHE A 29 12.96 0.42 15.22
N LEU A 30 13.72 1.28 14.53
CA LEU A 30 13.54 1.45 13.10
C LEU A 30 14.24 0.28 12.38
N PRO A 31 13.50 -0.45 11.52
CA PRO A 31 14.14 -1.41 10.63
C PRO A 31 15.13 -0.66 9.74
N SER A 32 16.19 -1.34 9.33
CA SER A 32 17.20 -0.73 8.48
C SER A 32 16.57 -0.15 7.20
N PRO A 33 17.14 0.91 6.59
CA PRO A 33 16.59 1.47 5.35
C PRO A 33 16.39 0.44 4.23
N ALA A 34 17.19 -0.63 4.21
CA ALA A 34 17.05 -1.74 3.27
C ALA A 34 15.80 -2.60 3.55
N GLU A 35 15.50 -2.87 4.82
CA GLU A 35 14.29 -3.60 5.25
C GLU A 35 13.02 -2.75 5.06
N LEU A 36 13.12 -1.44 5.26
CA LEU A 36 12.05 -0.49 4.91
C LEU A 36 11.74 -0.46 3.41
N ALA A 37 12.74 -0.75 2.57
CA ALA A 37 12.62 -0.76 1.12
C ALA A 37 12.35 -2.17 0.55
N PHE A 38 11.47 -2.96 1.20
CA PHE A 38 11.09 -4.28 0.72
C PHE A 38 10.65 -4.23 -0.76
N ARG A 39 11.37 -4.97 -1.62
CA ARG A 39 11.05 -5.13 -3.04
C ARG A 39 10.49 -6.52 -3.24
N GLU A 40 9.21 -6.63 -3.59
CA GLU A 40 8.61 -7.89 -4.02
C GLU A 40 9.41 -8.47 -5.21
N GLU A 41 9.78 -9.75 -5.13
CA GLU A 41 10.42 -10.48 -6.23
C GLU A 41 9.43 -10.62 -7.40
N GLY A 42 9.53 -9.72 -8.37
CA GLY A 42 8.63 -9.70 -9.53
C GLY A 42 9.19 -10.49 -10.71
N VAL A 43 8.49 -11.54 -11.14
CA VAL A 43 8.75 -12.18 -12.45
C VAL A 43 8.09 -11.37 -13.55
N LYS A 44 8.88 -10.87 -14.51
CA LYS A 44 8.37 -10.10 -15.64
C LYS A 44 7.81 -11.04 -16.71
N ILE A 45 6.53 -10.89 -17.00
CA ILE A 45 5.84 -11.57 -18.11
C ILE A 45 5.30 -10.54 -19.11
N THR A 46 4.99 -11.00 -20.33
CA THR A 46 4.28 -10.20 -21.34
C THR A 46 2.89 -10.80 -21.54
N LEU A 47 1.84 -10.00 -21.29
CA LEU A 47 0.44 -10.40 -21.43
C LEU A 47 -0.28 -9.39 -22.33
N ALA A 48 -1.08 -9.88 -23.27
CA ALA A 48 -1.96 -9.04 -24.07
C ALA A 48 -3.23 -8.69 -23.28
N LEU A 49 -3.51 -7.41 -23.13
CA LEU A 49 -4.73 -6.90 -22.49
C LEU A 49 -5.57 -6.11 -23.50
N SER A 50 -6.89 -6.10 -23.30
CA SER A 50 -7.79 -5.30 -24.14
C SER A 50 -7.52 -3.79 -23.97
N LYS A 51 -7.78 -3.01 -25.03
CA LYS A 51 -7.66 -1.53 -24.98
C LYS A 51 -8.50 -0.92 -23.86
N LYS A 52 -9.75 -1.37 -23.74
CA LYS A 52 -10.70 -0.96 -22.70
C LYS A 52 -10.14 -1.17 -21.30
N SER A 53 -9.53 -2.32 -21.04
CA SER A 53 -8.91 -2.62 -19.74
C SER A 53 -7.76 -1.67 -19.43
N ILE A 54 -6.89 -1.40 -20.41
CA ILE A 54 -5.75 -0.49 -20.23
C ILE A 54 -6.22 0.94 -19.97
N GLU A 55 -7.21 1.42 -20.71
CA GLU A 55 -7.79 2.77 -20.53
C GLU A 55 -8.38 2.94 -19.13
N PHE A 56 -9.12 1.94 -18.63
CA PHE A 56 -9.64 1.94 -17.27
C PHE A 56 -8.53 2.11 -16.23
N PHE A 57 -7.49 1.27 -16.26
CA PHE A 57 -6.41 1.35 -15.28
C PHE A 57 -5.59 2.63 -15.40
N LYS A 58 -5.39 3.18 -16.61
CA LYS A 58 -4.72 4.48 -16.79
C LYS A 58 -5.53 5.61 -16.14
N SER A 59 -6.85 5.60 -16.30
CA SER A 59 -7.73 6.61 -15.73
C SER A 59 -7.73 6.56 -14.20
N GLU A 60 -7.80 5.37 -13.60
CA GLU A 60 -7.76 5.19 -12.15
C GLU A 60 -6.37 5.52 -11.58
N ALA A 61 -5.31 5.07 -12.23
CA ALA A 61 -3.94 5.34 -11.80
C ALA A 61 -3.62 6.85 -11.70
N SER A 62 -4.17 7.63 -12.64
CA SER A 62 -4.06 9.09 -12.63
C SER A 62 -4.76 9.74 -11.43
N LYS A 63 -5.93 9.22 -11.03
CA LYS A 63 -6.69 9.71 -9.87
C LYS A 63 -6.00 9.39 -8.54
N HIS A 64 -5.38 8.22 -8.45
CA HIS A 64 -4.75 7.72 -7.22
C HIS A 64 -3.23 7.96 -7.15
N HIS A 65 -2.68 8.78 -8.07
CA HIS A 65 -1.26 9.10 -8.15
C HIS A 65 -0.32 7.88 -8.10
N THR A 66 -0.68 6.83 -8.84
CA THR A 66 0.05 5.56 -8.86
C THR A 66 0.32 5.11 -10.29
N GLN A 67 1.09 4.03 -10.46
CA GLN A 67 1.33 3.41 -11.76
C GLN A 67 0.23 2.40 -12.08
N TYR A 68 -0.35 2.45 -13.28
CA TYR A 68 -1.41 1.53 -13.70
C TYR A 68 -0.97 0.06 -13.64
N GLN A 69 0.31 -0.22 -13.87
CA GLN A 69 0.90 -1.56 -13.74
C GLN A 69 0.79 -2.11 -12.30
N ARG A 70 0.87 -1.24 -11.29
CA ARG A 70 0.72 -1.64 -9.88
C ARG A 70 -0.71 -2.10 -9.60
N MET A 71 -1.70 -1.41 -10.16
CA MET A 71 -3.10 -1.80 -10.04
C MET A 71 -3.37 -3.15 -10.72
N ILE A 72 -2.81 -3.37 -11.91
CA ILE A 72 -2.96 -4.66 -12.63
C ILE A 72 -2.36 -5.81 -11.82
N ARG A 73 -1.14 -5.63 -11.26
CA ARG A 73 -0.50 -6.64 -10.41
C ARG A 73 -1.37 -6.99 -9.20
N ARG A 74 -1.82 -5.97 -8.46
CA ARG A 74 -2.66 -6.17 -7.26
C ARG A 74 -3.99 -6.84 -7.56
N LEU A 75 -4.59 -6.57 -8.72
CA LEU A 75 -5.80 -7.28 -9.14
C LEU A 75 -5.54 -8.78 -9.36
N LEU A 76 -4.43 -9.13 -10.00
CA LEU A 76 -4.06 -10.54 -10.22
C LEU A 76 -3.77 -11.25 -8.90
N ASP A 77 -3.00 -10.61 -8.01
CA ASP A 77 -2.68 -11.16 -6.69
C ASP A 77 -3.97 -11.42 -5.89
N ALA A 78 -4.84 -10.41 -5.76
CA ALA A 78 -6.11 -10.53 -5.04
C ALA A 78 -7.05 -11.58 -5.64
N TYR A 79 -7.06 -11.73 -6.96
CA TYR A 79 -7.84 -12.78 -7.62
C TYR A 79 -7.32 -14.17 -7.26
N VAL A 80 -6.00 -14.39 -7.26
CA VAL A 80 -5.40 -15.67 -6.91
C VAL A 80 -5.64 -16.00 -5.44
N GLU A 81 -5.44 -15.04 -4.54
CA GLU A 81 -5.74 -15.20 -3.10
C GLU A 81 -7.18 -15.64 -2.86
N ALA A 82 -8.14 -14.96 -3.50
CA ALA A 82 -9.55 -15.31 -3.39
C ALA A 82 -9.90 -16.73 -3.91
N GLN A 83 -9.17 -17.22 -4.92
CA GLN A 83 -9.36 -18.58 -5.45
C GLN A 83 -8.60 -19.65 -4.66
N ALA A 84 -7.47 -19.29 -4.06
CA ALA A 84 -6.68 -20.20 -3.22
C ALA A 84 -7.37 -20.47 -1.88
N GLU A 85 -8.10 -19.49 -1.33
CA GLU A 85 -8.92 -19.64 -0.12
C GLU A 85 -10.29 -20.28 -0.37
N ALA A 86 -10.69 -20.48 -1.64
CA ALA A 86 -11.91 -21.22 -1.95
C ALA A 86 -11.77 -22.65 -1.39
N PRO A 87 -12.68 -23.08 -0.50
CA PRO A 87 -12.51 -24.35 0.18
C PRO A 87 -12.55 -25.47 -0.86
N ARG A 88 -11.58 -26.39 -0.77
CA ARG A 88 -11.71 -27.74 -1.29
C ARG A 88 -12.96 -28.37 -0.65
N ARG A 89 -14.15 -28.10 -1.20
CA ARG A 89 -15.39 -28.78 -0.86
C ARG A 89 -15.29 -30.19 -1.39
N GLY A 90 -14.70 -31.08 -0.61
CA GLY A 90 -14.52 -32.47 -1.02
C GLY A 90 -13.71 -33.32 -0.07
N SER A 91 -14.15 -33.43 1.19
CA SER A 91 -14.18 -34.70 1.94
C SER A 91 -14.70 -34.48 3.37
N ARG A 92 -15.99 -34.14 3.50
CA ARG A 92 -16.76 -34.48 4.70
C ARG A 92 -17.67 -35.65 4.37
N THR A 93 -17.04 -36.80 4.17
CA THR A 93 -17.66 -38.12 4.12
C THR A 93 -16.67 -39.03 4.82
N ASP A 94 -17.00 -39.89 5.76
CA ASP A 94 -18.19 -40.21 6.53
C ASP A 94 -17.59 -41.10 7.62
N LYS A 95 -17.82 -40.81 8.90
CA LYS A 95 -17.60 -41.75 10.00
C LYS A 95 -18.36 -41.27 11.22
N ARG A 96 -19.69 -41.22 11.07
CA ARG A 96 -20.60 -41.49 12.18
C ARG A 96 -21.27 -42.84 11.94
N ARG A 97 -20.70 -43.92 12.49
CA ARG A 97 -21.49 -45.05 13.03
C ARG A 97 -20.61 -46.06 13.81
N ALA A 98 -20.79 -46.05 15.13
CA ALA A 98 -21.00 -47.16 16.10
C ALA A 98 -19.99 -48.34 16.15
N PRO A 99 -20.00 -49.23 17.17
CA PRO A 99 -21.08 -49.56 18.13
C PRO A 99 -21.23 -48.59 19.31
#